data_AF-C4NXX0-F1
#
_entry.id   AF-C4NXX0-F1
#
_cell.length_a   1.000
_cell.length_b   1.000
_cell.length_c   1.000
_cell.angle_alpha   90.00
_cell.angle_beta   90.00
_cell.angle_gamma   90.00
#
_symmetry.space_group_name_H-M   'P 1'
#
loop_
_entity.id
_entity.type
_entity.pdbx_description
1 polymer ?
#
loop_
_entity_poly.entity_id
_entity_poly.type
_entity_poly.pdbx_seq_one_letter_code
_entity_poly.pdbx_strand_id
1 'polypeptide(L)'
;SLMLGTMITISSSHWLLAWAGLEMNTLAIIPIIAKQHHPRATEAATKYFLIQTTASTLILFSSTINAWKTGQWDISQMTTPASTTMLTLALAMKLGLVPLHLWLPETLQGSTLSTAMIITTWQKLAPTGLLLLTFNSLNHQILITLGLTSTLLGGWSGLNQTQTRKIMAFSSIAHMGWLFMALTISPNMTLLTLLTYLLLTSTLFSMLTTTSSKTLLDLGTTLHQTPSLLITSMLVLMSLGGLPPLTGFMPKWLILSALVTNNITL
;
A
#
# COMPACT_ATOMS: atom_id res chain seq x y z
N SER A 1 -11.85 -16.55 1.26
CA SER A 1 -11.26 -16.08 2.52
C SER A 1 -10.72 -14.66 2.39
N LEU A 2 -9.87 -14.37 1.39
CA LEU A 2 -9.18 -13.09 1.24
C LEU A 2 -10.13 -11.87 1.15
N MET A 3 -11.15 -11.94 0.28
CA MET A 3 -12.21 -10.91 0.18
C MET A 3 -13.03 -10.79 1.48
N LEU A 4 -13.24 -11.91 2.16
CA LEU A 4 -14.03 -11.98 3.38
C LEU A 4 -13.32 -11.26 4.52
N GLY A 5 -12.00 -11.47 4.67
CA GLY A 5 -11.17 -10.74 5.62
C GLY A 5 -11.25 -9.22 5.40
N THR A 6 -11.08 -8.75 4.15
CA THR A 6 -11.20 -7.32 3.85
C THR A 6 -12.60 -6.75 4.11
N MET A 7 -13.65 -7.49 3.78
CA MET A 7 -15.02 -7.03 4.06
C MET A 7 -15.27 -6.92 5.57
N ILE A 8 -14.84 -7.91 6.36
CA ILE A 8 -14.96 -7.87 7.82
C ILE A 8 -14.25 -6.65 8.39
N THR A 9 -13.04 -6.34 7.91
CA THR A 9 -12.29 -5.17 8.43
C THR A 9 -12.94 -3.83 8.16
N ILE A 10 -13.61 -3.69 7.01
CA ILE A 10 -14.20 -2.41 6.59
C ILE A 10 -15.58 -2.22 7.24
N SER A 11 -16.33 -3.31 7.45
CA SER A 11 -17.66 -3.25 8.06
C SER A 11 -17.66 -3.30 9.59
N SER A 12 -16.56 -3.73 10.21
CA SER A 12 -16.46 -3.83 11.65
C SER A 12 -16.47 -2.45 12.33
N SER A 13 -17.17 -2.35 13.46
CA SER A 13 -17.05 -1.25 14.42
C SER A 13 -16.11 -1.58 15.59
N HIS A 14 -15.87 -2.86 15.86
CA HIS A 14 -15.09 -3.32 17.01
C HIS A 14 -13.65 -3.69 16.62
N TRP A 15 -12.65 -3.20 17.36
CA TRP A 15 -11.23 -3.42 17.08
C TRP A 15 -10.82 -4.90 16.96
N LEU A 16 -11.34 -5.76 17.83
CA LEU A 16 -11.06 -7.21 17.78
C LEU A 16 -11.51 -7.84 16.45
N LEU A 17 -12.68 -7.43 15.94
CA LEU A 17 -13.21 -7.95 14.68
C LEU A 17 -12.42 -7.42 13.49
N ALA A 18 -12.03 -6.14 13.51
CA ALA A 18 -11.11 -5.56 12.53
C ALA A 18 -9.77 -6.31 12.50
N TRP A 19 -9.20 -6.62 13.66
CA TRP A 19 -7.97 -7.41 13.73
C TRP A 19 -8.16 -8.83 13.17
N ALA A 20 -9.24 -9.51 13.54
CA ALA A 20 -9.53 -10.86 13.02
C ALA A 20 -9.65 -10.87 11.49
N GLY A 21 -10.27 -9.83 10.89
CA GLY A 21 -10.33 -9.68 9.44
C GLY A 21 -8.95 -9.46 8.80
N LEU A 22 -8.06 -8.69 9.44
CA LEU A 22 -6.68 -8.50 8.98
C LEU A 22 -5.88 -9.81 9.06
N GLU A 23 -5.99 -10.56 10.15
CA GLU A 23 -5.32 -11.86 10.30
C GLU A 23 -5.80 -12.87 9.27
N MET A 24 -7.13 -12.97 9.07
CA MET A 24 -7.71 -13.84 8.06
C MET A 24 -7.18 -13.52 6.67
N ASN A 25 -6.98 -12.23 6.36
CA ASN A 25 -6.39 -11.80 5.10
C ASN A 25 -4.92 -12.21 4.98
N THR A 26 -4.12 -12.05 6.04
CA THR A 26 -2.71 -12.47 6.04
C THR A 26 -2.53 -13.98 5.92
N LEU A 27 -3.35 -14.78 6.61
CA LEU A 27 -3.31 -16.23 6.50
C LEU A 27 -3.78 -16.71 5.12
N ALA A 28 -4.75 -16.04 4.51
CA ALA A 28 -5.27 -16.40 3.20
C ALA A 28 -4.27 -16.17 2.05
N ILE A 29 -3.40 -15.15 2.14
CA ILE A 29 -2.46 -14.81 1.07
C ILE A 29 -1.17 -15.67 1.09
N ILE A 30 -0.77 -16.22 2.24
CA ILE A 30 0.47 -17.02 2.36
C ILE A 30 0.52 -18.21 1.39
N PRO A 31 -0.52 -19.07 1.29
CA PRO A 31 -0.51 -20.17 0.32
C PRO A 31 -0.43 -19.69 -1.14
N ILE A 32 -1.00 -18.51 -1.41
CA ILE A 32 -0.98 -17.90 -2.75
C ILE A 32 0.45 -17.47 -3.10
N ILE A 33 1.20 -16.90 -2.16
CA ILE A 33 2.62 -16.53 -2.34
C ILE A 33 3.49 -17.78 -2.55
N ALA A 34 3.28 -18.83 -1.74
CA ALA A 34 4.08 -20.05 -1.76
C ALA A 34 3.75 -21.02 -2.90
N LYS A 35 2.80 -20.69 -3.80
CA LYS A 35 2.25 -21.58 -4.83
C LYS A 35 3.29 -22.27 -5.73
N GLN A 36 4.42 -21.61 -6.02
CA GLN A 36 5.45 -22.16 -6.91
C GLN A 36 6.36 -23.21 -6.24
N HIS A 37 6.26 -23.41 -4.91
CA HIS A 37 7.11 -24.35 -4.16
C HIS A 37 8.62 -24.21 -4.43
N HIS A 38 9.08 -22.98 -4.68
CA HIS A 38 10.48 -22.64 -4.92
C HIS A 38 11.06 -21.93 -3.67
N PRO A 39 12.36 -22.09 -3.33
CA PRO A 39 12.96 -21.47 -2.14
C PRO A 39 12.75 -19.95 -2.05
N ARG A 40 12.78 -19.24 -3.19
CA ARG A 40 12.44 -17.80 -3.24
C ARG A 40 10.99 -17.48 -2.87
N ALA A 41 10.05 -18.34 -3.23
CA ALA A 41 8.64 -18.16 -2.89
C ALA A 41 8.39 -18.45 -1.40
N THR A 42 9.09 -19.43 -0.82
CA THR A 42 9.03 -19.71 0.62
C THR A 42 9.70 -18.61 1.44
N GLU A 43 10.82 -18.05 0.98
CA GLU A 43 11.47 -16.89 1.61
C GLU A 43 10.55 -15.66 1.57
N ALA A 44 9.90 -15.38 0.43
CA ALA A 44 8.92 -14.30 0.33
C ALA A 44 7.72 -14.53 1.27
N ALA A 45 7.17 -15.74 1.33
CA ALA A 45 6.04 -16.05 2.20
C ALA A 45 6.39 -15.88 3.69
N THR A 46 7.58 -16.33 4.10
CA THR A 46 8.06 -16.20 5.49
C THR A 46 8.32 -14.73 5.87
N LYS A 47 8.98 -13.95 5.01
CA LYS A 47 9.18 -12.51 5.22
C LYS A 47 7.86 -11.75 5.33
N TYR A 48 6.91 -12.05 4.44
CA TYR A 48 5.57 -11.47 4.48
C TYR A 48 4.86 -11.81 5.80
N PHE A 49 4.84 -13.08 6.19
CA PHE A 49 4.18 -13.54 7.40
C PHE A 49 4.74 -12.86 8.65
N LEU A 50 6.06 -12.87 8.84
CA LEU A 50 6.69 -12.29 10.03
C LEU A 50 6.33 -10.80 10.19
N ILE A 51 6.43 -10.04 9.11
CA ILE A 51 6.22 -8.58 9.17
C ILE A 51 4.75 -8.23 9.31
N GLN A 52 3.86 -8.99 8.68
CA GLN A 52 2.43 -8.74 8.75
C GLN A 52 1.81 -9.17 10.08
N THR A 53 2.36 -10.21 10.72
CA THR A 53 1.98 -10.65 12.08
C THR A 53 2.52 -9.71 13.15
N THR A 54 3.75 -9.19 13.01
CA THR A 54 4.22 -8.12 13.90
C THR A 54 3.37 -6.87 13.76
N ALA A 55 2.96 -6.51 12.54
CA ALA A 55 2.09 -5.35 12.34
C ALA A 55 0.69 -5.56 12.93
N SER A 56 0.10 -6.75 12.80
CA SER A 56 -1.23 -7.02 13.36
C SER A 56 -1.23 -7.13 14.88
N THR A 57 -0.18 -7.69 15.49
CA THR A 57 0.00 -7.68 16.95
C THR A 57 0.18 -6.27 17.49
N LEU A 58 0.90 -5.39 16.77
CA LEU A 58 0.95 -3.96 17.10
C LEU A 58 -0.43 -3.29 17.00
N ILE A 59 -1.26 -3.64 16.01
CA ILE A 59 -2.64 -3.11 15.94
C ILE A 59 -3.44 -3.52 17.19
N LEU A 60 -3.39 -4.79 17.61
CA LEU A 60 -4.03 -5.23 18.85
C LEU A 60 -3.47 -4.55 20.10
N PHE A 61 -2.14 -4.40 20.17
CA PHE A 61 -1.53 -3.76 21.33
C PHE A 61 -1.92 -2.27 21.41
N SER A 62 -2.08 -1.59 20.27
CA SER A 62 -2.56 -0.21 20.22
C SER A 62 -4.03 -0.09 20.70
N SER A 63 -4.90 -1.02 20.30
CA SER A 63 -6.31 -1.00 20.68
C SER A 63 -6.53 -1.41 22.13
N THR A 64 -5.76 -2.38 22.64
CA THR A 64 -5.81 -2.77 24.06
C THR A 64 -5.35 -1.65 24.99
N ILE A 65 -4.30 -0.89 24.62
CA ILE A 65 -3.89 0.30 25.41
C ILE A 65 -5.00 1.35 25.42
N ASN A 66 -5.65 1.59 24.28
CA ASN A 66 -6.77 2.53 24.21
C ASN A 66 -7.93 2.06 25.08
N ALA A 67 -8.36 0.80 24.91
CA ALA A 67 -9.45 0.20 25.68
C ALA A 67 -9.15 0.12 27.18
N TRP A 68 -7.90 -0.08 27.59
CA TRP A 68 -7.51 -0.06 29.00
C TRP A 68 -7.71 1.33 29.63
N LYS A 69 -7.52 2.40 28.84
CA LYS A 69 -7.67 3.79 29.32
C LYS A 69 -9.10 4.32 29.20
N THR A 70 -9.83 3.98 28.14
CA THR A 70 -11.18 4.50 27.86
C THR A 70 -12.32 3.54 28.19
N GLY A 71 -12.03 2.25 28.34
CA GLY A 71 -13.02 1.19 28.50
C GLY A 71 -13.77 0.82 27.21
N GLN A 72 -13.42 1.40 26.06
CA GLN A 72 -14.15 1.26 24.80
C GLN A 72 -13.30 0.56 23.72
N TRP A 73 -13.97 -0.28 22.93
CA TRP A 73 -13.37 -1.04 21.82
C TRP A 73 -13.79 -0.56 20.43
N ASP A 74 -14.45 0.59 20.36
CA ASP A 74 -14.90 1.17 19.10
C ASP A 74 -13.71 1.73 18.30
N ILE A 75 -13.72 1.51 16.99
CA ILE A 75 -12.66 1.94 16.06
C ILE A 75 -12.60 3.46 15.96
N SER A 76 -13.75 4.13 15.97
CA SER A 76 -13.82 5.58 15.79
C SER A 76 -13.24 6.37 16.98
N GLN A 77 -13.12 5.72 18.15
CA GLN A 77 -12.79 6.36 19.43
C GLN A 77 -11.35 6.06 19.88
N MET A 78 -10.37 6.36 19.02
CA MET A 78 -8.96 6.34 19.42
C MET A 78 -8.56 7.68 20.02
N THR A 79 -8.42 7.76 21.34
CA THR A 79 -8.23 9.04 22.05
C THR A 79 -6.80 9.27 22.50
N THR A 80 -6.08 8.20 22.82
CA THR A 80 -4.78 8.34 23.47
C THR A 80 -3.67 8.51 22.44
N PRO A 81 -2.76 9.50 22.58
CA PRO A 81 -1.73 9.77 21.57
C PRO A 81 -0.78 8.57 21.41
N ALA A 82 -0.48 7.85 22.49
CA ALA A 82 0.33 6.64 22.42
C ALA A 82 -0.33 5.53 21.55
N SER A 83 -1.65 5.34 21.66
CA SER A 83 -2.35 4.34 20.85
C SER A 83 -2.47 4.78 19.39
N THR A 84 -2.74 6.06 19.11
CA THR A 84 -2.86 6.56 17.73
C THR A 84 -1.53 6.54 17.00
N THR A 85 -0.43 6.97 17.64
CA THR A 85 0.92 6.89 17.06
C THR A 85 1.32 5.44 16.76
N MET A 86 1.08 4.54 17.71
CA MET A 86 1.39 3.13 17.52
C MET A 86 0.53 2.48 16.42
N LEU A 87 -0.76 2.81 16.35
CA LEU A 87 -1.65 2.38 15.27
C LEU A 87 -1.14 2.87 13.90
N THR A 88 -0.75 4.15 13.79
CA THR A 88 -0.22 4.70 12.53
C THR A 88 1.03 3.96 12.06
N LEU A 89 1.96 3.66 12.98
CA LEU A 89 3.17 2.90 12.67
C LEU A 89 2.85 1.46 12.25
N ALA A 90 1.91 0.81 12.93
CA ALA A 90 1.49 -0.55 12.61
C ALA A 90 0.82 -0.64 11.23
N LEU A 91 -0.06 0.31 10.90
CA LEU A 91 -0.69 0.40 9.58
C LEU A 91 0.34 0.78 8.49
N ALA A 92 1.30 1.65 8.81
CA ALA A 92 2.42 1.96 7.92
C ALA A 92 3.28 0.73 7.61
N MET A 93 3.51 -0.14 8.61
CA MET A 93 4.18 -1.42 8.42
C MET A 93 3.39 -2.35 7.48
N LYS A 94 2.07 -2.49 7.67
CA LYS A 94 1.21 -3.29 6.78
C LYS A 94 1.19 -2.79 5.34
N LEU A 95 1.21 -1.47 5.17
CA LEU A 95 1.23 -0.81 3.86
C LEU A 95 2.65 -0.72 3.27
N GLY A 96 3.70 -1.03 4.02
CA GLY A 96 5.08 -1.02 3.54
C GLY A 96 5.65 0.38 3.32
N LEU A 97 5.26 1.35 4.15
CA LEU A 97 5.88 2.68 4.13
C LEU A 97 7.27 2.65 4.77
N VAL A 98 8.09 3.63 4.43
CA VAL A 98 9.38 3.88 5.06
C VAL A 98 9.17 4.23 6.54
N PRO A 99 10.01 3.72 7.47
CA PRO A 99 11.22 2.91 7.27
C PRO A 99 10.95 1.41 7.05
N LEU A 100 9.74 0.93 7.34
CA LEU A 100 9.35 -0.48 7.35
C LEU A 100 8.97 -1.04 5.95
N HIS A 101 9.66 -0.58 4.91
CA HIS A 101 9.32 -0.84 3.50
C HIS A 101 10.06 -2.04 2.89
N LEU A 102 11.16 -2.49 3.49
CA LEU A 102 12.11 -3.44 2.90
C LEU A 102 11.50 -4.79 2.52
N TRP A 103 10.42 -5.19 3.18
CA TRP A 103 9.72 -6.44 2.87
C TRP A 103 9.02 -6.42 1.53
N LEU A 104 8.53 -5.26 1.10
CA LEU A 104 7.65 -5.17 -0.06
C LEU A 104 8.40 -5.51 -1.37
N PRO A 105 9.59 -4.93 -1.66
CA PRO A 105 10.36 -5.31 -2.85
C PRO A 105 10.79 -6.77 -2.89
N GLU A 106 11.16 -7.34 -1.74
CA GLU A 106 11.64 -8.73 -1.65
C GLU A 106 10.51 -9.74 -1.83
N THR A 107 9.37 -9.50 -1.17
CA THR A 107 8.19 -10.37 -1.28
C THR A 107 7.62 -10.37 -2.70
N LEU A 108 7.53 -9.20 -3.35
CA LEU A 108 7.06 -9.13 -4.73
C LEU A 108 8.00 -9.87 -5.69
N GLN A 109 9.33 -9.74 -5.52
CA GLN A 109 10.30 -10.42 -6.38
C GLN A 109 10.29 -11.95 -6.23
N GLY A 110 9.97 -12.47 -5.04
CA GLY A 110 9.83 -13.91 -4.81
C GLY A 110 8.49 -14.51 -5.25
N SER A 111 7.49 -13.67 -5.53
CA SER A 111 6.13 -14.08 -5.88
C SER A 111 5.85 -14.00 -7.40
N THR A 112 4.77 -14.60 -7.90
CA THR A 112 4.39 -14.48 -9.32
C THR A 112 3.86 -13.07 -9.65
N LEU A 113 3.77 -12.69 -10.93
CA LEU A 113 3.22 -11.39 -11.32
C LEU A 113 1.76 -11.22 -10.89
N SER A 114 0.94 -12.28 -10.96
CA SER A 114 -0.45 -12.23 -10.53
C SER A 114 -0.59 -12.09 -9.01
N THR A 115 0.27 -12.76 -8.23
CA THR A 115 0.27 -12.59 -6.77
C THR A 115 0.82 -11.23 -6.35
N ALA A 116 1.83 -10.74 -7.07
CA ALA A 116 2.37 -9.40 -6.88
C ALA A 116 1.28 -8.33 -7.06
N MET A 117 0.46 -8.46 -8.10
CA MET A 117 -0.71 -7.60 -8.32
C MET A 117 -1.66 -7.60 -7.12
N ILE A 118 -2.02 -8.77 -6.58
CA ILE A 118 -2.92 -8.89 -5.41
C ILE A 118 -2.31 -8.22 -4.17
N ILE A 119 -1.00 -8.37 -3.95
CA ILE A 119 -0.28 -7.76 -2.82
C ILE A 119 -0.23 -6.23 -2.95
N THR A 120 -0.01 -5.69 -4.16
CA THR A 120 0.06 -4.24 -4.36
C THR A 120 -1.30 -3.58 -4.38
N THR A 121 -2.37 -4.31 -4.70
CA THR A 121 -3.73 -3.75 -4.82
C THR A 121 -4.63 -4.12 -3.64
N TRP A 122 -5.07 -5.37 -3.60
CA TRP A 122 -6.08 -5.84 -2.66
C TRP A 122 -5.63 -5.74 -1.20
N GLN A 123 -4.35 -6.07 -0.92
CA GLN A 123 -3.82 -6.01 0.45
C GLN A 123 -3.70 -4.58 1.00
N LYS A 124 -3.83 -3.54 0.16
CA LYS A 124 -3.83 -2.14 0.61
C LYS A 124 -5.20 -1.70 1.12
N LEU A 125 -6.30 -2.29 0.63
CA LEU A 125 -7.67 -1.85 0.91
C LEU A 125 -8.03 -1.86 2.39
N ALA A 126 -7.81 -2.97 3.08
CA ALA A 126 -8.17 -3.11 4.49
C ALA A 126 -7.39 -2.16 5.42
N PRO A 127 -6.04 -2.08 5.34
CA PRO A 127 -5.30 -1.10 6.14
C PRO A 127 -5.66 0.36 5.81
N THR A 128 -5.90 0.70 4.53
CA THR A 128 -6.36 2.06 4.18
C THR A 128 -7.76 2.35 4.70
N GLY A 129 -8.64 1.35 4.76
CA GLY A 129 -9.97 1.46 5.36
C GLY A 129 -9.90 1.81 6.84
N LEU A 130 -8.99 1.18 7.59
CA LEU A 130 -8.78 1.52 9.01
C LEU A 130 -8.22 2.93 9.21
N LEU A 131 -7.30 3.38 8.34
CA LEU A 131 -6.82 4.77 8.37
C LEU A 131 -7.96 5.77 8.13
N LEU A 132 -8.87 5.46 7.21
CA LEU A 132 -10.06 6.28 6.94
C LEU A 132 -11.01 6.33 8.13
N LEU A 133 -11.29 5.18 8.77
CA LEU A 133 -12.17 5.12 9.95
C LEU A 133 -11.59 5.88 11.17
N THR A 134 -10.28 5.98 11.26
CA THR A 134 -9.57 6.64 12.38
C THR A 134 -9.07 8.04 12.04
N PHE A 135 -9.40 8.58 10.87
CA PHE A 135 -8.88 9.84 10.30
C PHE A 135 -8.81 11.00 11.30
N ASN A 136 -9.87 11.22 12.09
CA ASN A 136 -9.97 12.34 13.04
C ASN A 136 -8.95 12.28 14.20
N SER A 137 -8.39 11.11 14.49
CA SER A 137 -7.52 10.86 15.66
C SER A 137 -6.02 10.81 15.34
N LEU A 138 -5.67 10.79 14.05
CA LEU A 138 -4.29 10.56 13.62
C LEU A 138 -3.45 11.83 13.79
N ASN A 139 -2.19 11.66 14.19
CA ASN A 139 -1.26 12.77 14.30
C ASN A 139 -0.75 13.19 12.91
N HIS A 140 -1.09 14.41 12.50
CA HIS A 140 -0.67 14.97 11.22
C HIS A 140 0.85 15.01 11.01
N GLN A 141 1.65 15.34 12.03
CA GLN A 141 3.11 15.41 11.90
C GLN A 141 3.72 14.04 11.52
N ILE A 142 3.21 12.96 12.11
CA ILE A 142 3.67 11.60 11.82
C ILE A 142 3.24 11.19 10.40
N LEU A 143 2.02 11.51 10.00
CA LEU A 143 1.54 11.23 8.65
C LEU A 143 2.39 11.95 7.59
N ILE A 144 2.70 13.22 7.80
CA ILE A 144 3.51 14.02 6.87
C ILE A 144 4.95 13.51 6.80
N THR A 145 5.57 13.22 7.94
CA THR A 145 6.95 12.68 7.97
C THR A 145 7.05 11.31 7.30
N LEU A 146 6.11 10.39 7.55
CA LEU A 146 6.06 9.10 6.85
C LEU A 146 5.76 9.27 5.35
N GLY A 147 4.87 10.19 4.98
CA GLY A 147 4.52 10.49 3.59
C GLY A 147 5.69 11.04 2.78
N LEU A 148 6.40 12.03 3.31
CA LEU A 148 7.56 12.64 2.65
C LEU A 148 8.74 11.67 2.55
N THR A 149 9.06 10.96 3.63
CA THR A 149 10.18 10.01 3.61
C THR A 149 9.92 8.84 2.65
N SER A 150 8.68 8.33 2.58
CA SER A 150 8.31 7.26 1.65
C SER A 150 8.27 7.69 0.19
N THR A 151 7.79 8.90 -0.12
CA THR A 151 7.84 9.45 -1.49
C THR A 151 9.28 9.64 -1.98
N LEU A 152 10.16 10.22 -1.15
CA LEU A 152 11.56 10.46 -1.51
C LEU A 152 12.34 9.16 -1.67
N LEU A 153 12.30 8.28 -0.66
CA LEU A 153 13.08 7.04 -0.70
C LEU A 153 12.49 6.04 -1.70
N GLY A 154 11.17 5.98 -1.88
CA GLY A 154 10.54 5.18 -2.93
C GLY A 154 11.00 5.61 -4.32
N GLY A 155 11.08 6.92 -4.57
CA GLY A 155 11.63 7.46 -5.81
C GLY A 155 13.10 7.07 -6.03
N TRP A 156 13.95 7.35 -5.04
CA TRP A 156 15.39 7.11 -5.15
C TRP A 156 15.74 5.63 -5.34
N SER A 157 15.15 4.76 -4.52
CA SER A 157 15.42 3.32 -4.55
C SER A 157 14.88 2.62 -5.80
N GLY A 158 13.83 3.17 -6.42
CA GLY A 158 13.27 2.68 -7.67
C GLY A 158 14.19 2.88 -8.88
N LEU A 159 15.01 3.94 -8.89
CA LEU A 159 15.88 4.28 -10.02
C LEU A 159 16.94 3.20 -10.32
N ASN A 160 17.38 2.47 -9.30
CA ASN A 160 18.45 1.48 -9.42
C ASN A 160 17.94 0.03 -9.58
N GLN A 161 16.70 -0.16 -10.04
CA GLN A 161 16.12 -1.49 -10.21
C GLN A 161 15.92 -1.84 -11.69
N THR A 162 16.33 -3.05 -12.07
CA THR A 162 16.10 -3.61 -13.41
C THR A 162 14.95 -4.60 -13.47
N GLN A 163 14.47 -5.04 -12.31
CA GLN A 163 13.40 -6.04 -12.18
C GLN A 163 12.05 -5.33 -12.10
N THR A 164 11.11 -5.67 -12.98
CA THR A 164 9.81 -4.97 -13.10
C THR A 164 9.01 -5.02 -11.79
N ARG A 165 9.05 -6.16 -11.09
CA ARG A 165 8.38 -6.34 -9.79
C ARG A 165 8.94 -5.44 -8.69
N LYS A 166 10.26 -5.20 -8.66
CA LYS A 166 10.87 -4.27 -7.69
C LYS A 166 10.60 -2.82 -8.05
N ILE A 167 10.59 -2.46 -9.34
CA ILE A 167 10.18 -1.12 -9.76
C ILE A 167 8.75 -0.84 -9.30
N MET A 168 7.84 -1.81 -9.48
CA MET A 168 6.46 -1.69 -9.01
C MET A 168 6.31 -1.69 -7.48
N ALA A 169 7.24 -2.35 -6.77
CA ALA A 169 7.32 -2.26 -5.32
C ALA A 169 7.58 -0.81 -4.88
N PHE A 170 8.59 -0.17 -5.46
CA PHE A 170 8.99 1.18 -5.09
C PHE A 170 7.99 2.24 -5.56
N SER A 171 7.33 2.04 -6.69
CA SER A 171 6.19 2.88 -7.08
C SER A 171 5.04 2.77 -6.05
N SER A 172 4.75 1.57 -5.54
CA SER A 172 3.75 1.41 -4.47
C SER A 172 4.12 2.17 -3.20
N ILE A 173 5.39 2.15 -2.80
CA ILE A 173 5.89 2.86 -1.61
C ILE A 173 5.70 4.37 -1.79
N ALA A 174 6.06 4.90 -2.96
CA ALA A 174 5.90 6.32 -3.26
C ALA A 174 4.41 6.74 -3.30
N HIS A 175 3.53 5.95 -3.92
CA HIS A 175 2.10 6.25 -3.97
C HIS A 175 1.42 6.14 -2.59
N MET A 176 1.81 5.20 -1.75
CA MET A 176 1.34 5.15 -0.36
C MET A 176 1.80 6.38 0.44
N GLY A 177 2.97 6.93 0.13
CA GLY A 177 3.41 8.20 0.70
C GLY A 177 2.51 9.38 0.32
N TRP A 178 2.12 9.49 -0.95
CA TRP A 178 1.11 10.47 -1.39
C TRP A 178 -0.25 10.26 -0.72
N LEU A 179 -0.65 9.00 -0.49
CA LEU A 179 -1.88 8.67 0.23
C LEU A 179 -1.81 9.16 1.69
N PHE A 180 -0.67 9.03 2.36
CA PHE A 180 -0.47 9.57 3.72
C PHE A 180 -0.50 11.10 3.76
N MET A 181 0.03 11.78 2.74
CA MET A 181 -0.12 13.23 2.59
C MET A 181 -1.57 13.64 2.32
N ALA A 182 -2.33 12.87 1.54
CA ALA A 182 -3.76 13.13 1.34
C ALA A 182 -4.56 12.93 2.63
N LEU A 183 -4.15 11.99 3.49
CA LEU A 183 -4.80 11.66 4.77
C LEU A 183 -4.69 12.78 5.79
N THR A 184 -3.82 13.78 5.59
CA THR A 184 -3.82 14.95 6.48
C THR A 184 -4.81 16.03 6.05
N ILE A 185 -5.31 15.96 4.81
CA ILE A 185 -6.19 16.99 4.24
C ILE A 185 -7.64 16.55 4.33
N SER A 186 -8.00 15.43 3.69
CA SER A 186 -9.39 14.97 3.66
C SER A 186 -9.49 13.49 3.27
N PRO A 187 -10.49 12.77 3.81
CA PRO A 187 -10.72 11.38 3.45
C PRO A 187 -11.06 11.21 1.96
N ASN A 188 -11.78 12.16 1.35
CA ASN A 188 -12.17 12.07 -0.07
C ASN A 188 -10.95 12.10 -1.01
N MET A 189 -9.95 12.95 -0.73
CA MET A 189 -8.72 12.98 -1.53
C MET A 189 -7.93 11.67 -1.41
N THR A 190 -7.93 11.06 -0.23
CA THR A 190 -7.24 9.76 -0.05
C THR A 190 -7.89 8.66 -0.85
N LEU A 191 -9.23 8.63 -0.88
CA LEU A 191 -9.97 7.64 -1.67
C LEU A 191 -9.72 7.83 -3.17
N LEU A 192 -9.66 9.08 -3.64
CA LEU A 192 -9.27 9.39 -5.02
C LEU A 192 -7.85 8.88 -5.33
N THR A 193 -6.88 9.12 -4.44
CA THR A 193 -5.49 8.65 -4.64
C THR A 193 -5.39 7.13 -4.65
N LEU A 194 -6.15 6.46 -3.79
CA LEU A 194 -6.18 5.00 -3.72
C LEU A 194 -6.80 4.42 -4.99
N LEU A 195 -7.95 4.92 -5.43
CA LEU A 195 -8.64 4.41 -6.62
C LEU A 195 -7.80 4.61 -7.89
N THR A 196 -7.20 5.79 -8.07
CA THR A 196 -6.31 6.05 -9.21
C THR A 196 -5.10 5.12 -9.19
N TYR A 197 -4.47 4.92 -8.03
CA TYR A 197 -3.37 3.97 -7.87
C TYR A 197 -3.78 2.52 -8.18
N LEU A 198 -4.91 2.05 -7.64
CA LEU A 198 -5.41 0.68 -7.86
C LEU A 198 -5.70 0.41 -9.35
N LEU A 199 -6.36 1.37 -10.01
CA LEU A 199 -6.63 1.28 -11.45
C LEU A 199 -5.34 1.19 -12.27
N LEU A 200 -4.40 2.12 -12.07
CA LEU A 200 -3.16 2.16 -12.85
C LEU A 200 -2.22 0.97 -12.58
N THR A 201 -2.17 0.49 -11.34
CA THR A 201 -1.33 -0.67 -11.02
C THR A 201 -1.93 -1.98 -11.52
N SER A 202 -3.25 -2.17 -11.40
CA SER A 202 -3.91 -3.36 -11.95
C SER A 202 -3.78 -3.44 -13.47
N THR A 203 -3.90 -2.31 -14.18
CA THR A 203 -3.66 -2.27 -15.62
C THR A 203 -2.21 -2.57 -15.95
N LEU A 204 -1.23 -2.01 -15.25
CA LEU A 204 0.16 -2.33 -15.57
C LEU A 204 0.53 -3.79 -15.27
N PHE A 205 0.08 -4.35 -14.14
CA PHE A 205 0.34 -5.74 -13.82
C PHE A 205 -0.34 -6.70 -14.79
N SER A 206 -1.56 -6.43 -15.26
CA SER A 206 -2.21 -7.28 -16.25
C SER A 206 -1.40 -7.32 -17.55
N MET A 207 -0.82 -6.20 -17.96
CA MET A 207 0.04 -6.09 -19.15
C MET A 207 1.38 -6.81 -18.99
N LEU A 208 2.00 -6.72 -17.80
CA LEU A 208 3.19 -7.52 -17.49
C LEU A 208 2.87 -9.01 -17.47
N THR A 209 1.69 -9.41 -16.99
CA THR A 209 1.29 -10.83 -16.97
C THR A 209 1.06 -11.39 -18.38
N THR A 210 0.46 -10.62 -19.29
CA THR A 210 0.22 -11.08 -20.67
C THR A 210 1.52 -11.21 -21.48
N THR A 211 2.50 -10.35 -21.24
CA THR A 211 3.82 -10.41 -21.88
C THR A 211 4.83 -11.30 -21.16
N SER A 212 4.51 -11.77 -19.95
CA SER A 212 5.43 -12.50 -19.06
C SER A 212 6.76 -11.79 -18.77
N SER A 213 6.79 -10.46 -18.87
CA SER A 213 8.00 -9.64 -18.75
C SER A 213 8.44 -9.44 -17.29
N LYS A 214 9.60 -10.00 -16.92
CA LYS A 214 10.14 -9.93 -15.55
C LYS A 214 11.25 -8.88 -15.42
N THR A 215 11.94 -8.60 -16.52
CA THR A 215 13.04 -7.64 -16.58
C THR A 215 12.76 -6.50 -17.56
N LEU A 216 13.49 -5.40 -17.43
CA LEU A 216 13.43 -4.30 -18.40
C LEU A 216 13.81 -4.73 -19.83
N LEU A 217 14.71 -5.71 -19.96
CA LEU A 217 15.10 -6.26 -21.26
C LEU A 217 13.94 -7.00 -21.92
N ASP A 218 13.21 -7.83 -21.16
CA ASP A 218 12.03 -8.54 -21.65
C ASP A 218 10.99 -7.54 -22.20
N LEU A 219 10.79 -6.44 -21.44
CA LEU A 219 9.86 -5.37 -21.80
C LEU A 219 10.30 -4.61 -23.08
N GLY A 220 11.61 -4.52 -23.35
CA GLY A 220 12.12 -3.96 -24.61
C GLY A 220 11.76 -4.81 -25.84
N THR A 221 11.65 -6.13 -25.69
CA THR A 221 11.33 -7.04 -26.82
C THR A 221 9.85 -7.07 -27.19
N THR A 222 8.95 -6.51 -26.35
CA THR A 222 7.50 -6.59 -26.57
C THR A 222 7.02 -5.75 -27.75
N LEU A 223 7.83 -4.79 -28.23
CA LEU A 223 7.51 -3.96 -29.40
C LEU A 223 7.21 -4.82 -30.63
N HIS A 224 7.99 -5.88 -30.85
CA HIS A 224 7.87 -6.75 -32.02
C HIS A 224 6.70 -7.74 -31.93
N GLN A 225 6.25 -8.04 -30.71
CA GLN A 225 5.19 -9.04 -30.49
C GLN A 225 3.81 -8.39 -30.42
N THR A 226 3.66 -7.31 -29.66
CA THR A 226 2.36 -6.68 -29.39
C THR A 226 2.52 -5.14 -29.25
N PRO A 227 2.57 -4.39 -30.37
CA PRO A 227 2.86 -2.95 -30.33
C PRO A 227 1.76 -2.13 -29.63
N SER A 228 0.48 -2.52 -29.75
CA SER A 228 -0.63 -1.84 -29.07
C SER A 228 -0.52 -1.92 -27.55
N LEU A 229 -0.04 -3.06 -27.05
CA LEU A 229 0.18 -3.32 -25.64
C LEU A 229 1.32 -2.46 -25.08
N LEU A 230 2.37 -2.23 -25.89
CA LEU A 230 3.48 -1.36 -25.50
C LEU A 230 3.02 0.10 -25.36
N ILE A 231 2.28 0.62 -26.34
CA ILE A 231 1.78 2.02 -26.31
C ILE A 231 0.91 2.26 -25.07
N THR A 232 0.02 1.32 -24.76
CA THR A 232 -0.83 1.40 -23.57
C THR A 232 -0.02 1.28 -22.28
N SER A 233 0.99 0.41 -22.22
CA SER A 233 1.91 0.34 -21.07
C SER A 233 2.70 1.64 -20.84
N MET A 234 3.13 2.31 -21.93
CA MET A 234 3.79 3.62 -21.87
C MET A 234 2.86 4.69 -21.28
N LEU A 235 1.61 4.76 -21.76
CA LEU A 235 0.62 5.70 -21.23
C LEU A 235 0.33 5.47 -19.74
N VAL A 236 0.27 4.20 -19.31
CA VAL A 236 0.07 3.86 -17.89
C VAL A 236 1.30 4.20 -17.04
N LEU A 237 2.51 4.00 -17.55
CA LEU A 237 3.74 4.42 -16.84
C LEU A 237 3.81 5.94 -16.70
N MET A 238 3.48 6.68 -17.76
CA MET A 238 3.41 8.14 -17.72
C MET A 238 2.34 8.66 -16.75
N SER A 239 1.19 7.96 -16.67
CA SER A 239 0.15 8.33 -15.72
C SER A 239 0.54 8.02 -14.28
N LEU A 240 1.21 6.89 -13.99
CA LEU A 240 1.80 6.61 -12.66
C LEU A 240 2.83 7.68 -12.27
N GLY A 241 3.64 8.13 -13.24
CA GLY A 241 4.54 9.28 -13.10
C GLY A 241 3.82 10.57 -12.73
N GLY A 242 2.56 10.71 -13.14
CA GLY A 242 1.73 11.89 -12.88
C GLY A 242 2.03 13.02 -13.86
N LEU A 243 2.20 12.70 -15.15
CA LEU A 243 2.35 13.72 -16.18
C LEU A 243 0.98 14.30 -16.59
N PRO A 244 0.82 15.63 -16.70
CA PRO A 244 -0.34 16.20 -17.39
C PRO A 244 -0.25 15.81 -18.89
N PRO A 245 -1.35 15.40 -19.56
CA PRO A 245 -2.79 15.48 -19.25
C PRO A 245 -3.41 14.19 -18.66
N LEU A 246 -2.62 13.27 -18.10
CA LEU A 246 -3.12 11.94 -17.68
C LEU A 246 -3.75 11.95 -16.28
N THR A 247 -4.59 10.94 -16.01
CA THR A 247 -5.40 10.84 -14.78
C THR A 247 -4.58 10.79 -13.49
N GLY A 248 -3.38 10.21 -13.52
CA GLY A 248 -2.52 10.11 -12.33
C GLY A 248 -1.89 11.45 -11.89
N PHE A 249 -1.98 12.50 -12.72
CA PHE A 249 -1.61 13.87 -12.31
C PHE A 249 -2.62 14.48 -11.34
N MET A 250 -3.92 14.23 -11.56
CA MET A 250 -5.03 14.80 -10.79
C MET A 250 -4.86 14.67 -9.27
N PRO A 251 -4.64 13.47 -8.68
CA PRO A 251 -4.51 13.35 -7.23
C PRO A 251 -3.31 14.12 -6.68
N LYS A 252 -2.15 14.06 -7.36
CA LYS A 252 -0.93 14.73 -6.90
C LYS A 252 -1.09 16.26 -6.91
N TRP A 253 -1.70 16.78 -7.97
CA TRP A 253 -1.97 18.21 -8.10
C TRP A 253 -2.94 18.72 -7.03
N LEU A 254 -4.04 17.99 -6.79
CA LEU A 254 -5.02 18.34 -5.76
C LEU A 254 -4.46 18.30 -4.33
N ILE A 255 -3.59 17.32 -4.04
CA ILE A 255 -2.90 17.26 -2.74
C ILE A 255 -2.00 18.48 -2.58
N LEU A 256 -1.17 18.79 -3.59
CA LEU A 256 -0.25 19.91 -3.51
C LEU A 256 -0.97 21.25 -3.37
N SER A 257 -2.04 21.48 -4.12
CA SER A 257 -2.81 22.72 -4.00
C SER A 257 -3.43 22.85 -2.61
N ALA A 258 -4.00 21.77 -2.06
CA ALA A 258 -4.58 21.78 -0.72
C ALA A 258 -3.53 21.95 0.39
N LEU A 259 -2.32 21.40 0.23
CA LEU A 259 -1.22 21.61 1.18
C LEU A 259 -0.81 23.09 1.21
N VAL A 260 -0.72 23.73 0.05
CA VAL A 260 -0.39 25.16 -0.07
C VAL A 260 -1.49 26.03 0.55
N THR A 261 -2.76 25.75 0.29
CA THR A 261 -3.86 26.57 0.86
C THR A 261 -3.95 26.46 2.37
N ASN A 262 -3.63 25.29 2.93
CA ASN A 262 -3.76 25.04 4.36
C ASN A 262 -2.51 25.43 5.16
N ASN A 263 -1.45 25.95 4.50
CA ASN A 263 -0.15 26.27 5.11
C ASN A 263 0.38 25.15 6.04
N ILE A 264 0.18 23.89 5.64
CA ILE A 264 0.65 22.75 6.42
C ILE A 264 2.14 22.61 6.18
N THR A 265 2.93 23.35 6.95
CA THR A 265 4.39 23.17 7.04
C THR A 265 4.71 22.21 8.17
N LEU A 266 5.79 21.44 7.99
CA LEU A 266 6.38 20.61 9.05
C LEU A 266 6.84 21.48 10.22
#